data_AF-A0A3D2ET37-F1
#
_entry.id   AF-A0A3D2ET37-F1
#
_cell.length_a   1.000
_cell.length_b   1.000
_cell.length_c   1.000
_cell.angle_alpha   90.00
_cell.angle_beta   90.00
_cell.angle_gamma   90.00
#
_symmetry.space_group_name_H-M   'P 1'
#
loop_
_entity.id
_entity.type
_entity.pdbx_description
1 polymer ?
#
loop_
_entity_poly.entity_id
_entity_poly.type
_entity_poly.pdbx_seq_one_letter_code
_entity_poly.pdbx_strand_id
1 'polypeptide(L)'
;FDDIVDNPEIVKRAESVTRYYDEFIAKCHLYSLLGEGEHILNDETVTVNMHELKRLMYLTVASVNVLEAVRFYVSFACSFAFAERAIMEGNAKVIKLIARDEALHLAGTQHMLNLMAQGQDDPEMAAIAESCKEEVKNIFMQAAEQEKEWASYLFKDGSM
;
A
#
# COMPACT_ATOMS: atom_id res chain seq x y z
N PHE A 1 -20.44 10.41 -0.61
CA PHE A 1 -19.36 10.13 0.35
C PHE A 1 -19.61 8.80 1.03
N ASP A 2 -20.83 8.54 1.52
CA ASP A 2 -21.22 7.26 2.14
C ASP A 2 -20.97 6.03 1.24
N ASP A 3 -21.24 6.13 -0.06
CA ASP A 3 -20.96 5.00 -0.99
C ASP A 3 -19.48 4.58 -1.02
N ILE A 4 -18.54 5.47 -0.66
CA ILE A 4 -17.11 5.10 -0.59
C ILE A 4 -16.86 4.06 0.51
N VAL A 5 -17.61 4.13 1.62
CA VAL A 5 -17.48 3.19 2.75
C VAL A 5 -18.39 1.97 2.61
N ASP A 6 -19.47 2.09 1.83
CA ASP A 6 -20.48 1.02 1.71
C ASP A 6 -20.29 0.14 0.45
N ASN A 7 -19.60 0.63 -0.58
CA ASN A 7 -19.44 -0.09 -1.85
C ASN A 7 -18.46 -1.27 -1.71
N PRO A 8 -18.92 -2.52 -1.88
CA PRO A 8 -18.08 -3.70 -1.63
C PRO A 8 -16.82 -3.77 -2.49
N GLU A 9 -16.88 -3.28 -3.73
CA GLU A 9 -15.75 -3.30 -4.68
C GLU A 9 -14.69 -2.23 -4.36
N ILE A 10 -15.08 -1.16 -3.67
CA ILE A 10 -14.17 -0.16 -3.12
C ILE A 10 -13.56 -0.68 -1.82
N VAL A 11 -14.40 -1.16 -0.90
CA VAL A 11 -13.98 -1.67 0.41
C VAL A 11 -12.97 -2.81 0.28
N LYS A 12 -13.21 -3.77 -0.61
CA LYS A 12 -12.30 -4.90 -0.86
C LYS A 12 -10.87 -4.45 -1.19
N ARG A 13 -10.71 -3.36 -1.96
CA ARG A 13 -9.40 -2.79 -2.26
C ARG A 13 -8.81 -2.04 -1.08
N ALA A 14 -9.63 -1.27 -0.37
CA ALA A 14 -9.22 -0.53 0.82
C ALA A 14 -8.67 -1.46 1.92
N GLU A 15 -9.34 -2.58 2.20
CA GLU A 15 -8.90 -3.57 3.19
C GLU A 15 -7.48 -4.09 2.92
N SER A 16 -7.15 -4.36 1.64
CA SER A 16 -5.82 -4.82 1.25
C SER A 16 -4.72 -3.80 1.52
N VAL A 17 -5.05 -2.51 1.48
CA VAL A 17 -4.13 -1.40 1.72
C VAL A 17 -3.97 -1.15 3.21
N THR A 18 -5.09 -1.07 3.96
CA THR A 18 -5.08 -0.68 5.37
C THR A 18 -4.52 -1.76 6.27
N ARG A 19 -4.67 -3.04 5.91
CA ARG A 19 -4.18 -4.18 6.72
C ARG A 19 -2.74 -4.02 7.19
N TYR A 20 -1.82 -3.65 6.29
CA TYR A 20 -0.40 -3.50 6.64
C TYR A 20 -0.16 -2.33 7.60
N TYR A 21 -0.86 -1.21 7.39
CA TYR A 21 -0.83 -0.09 8.32
C TYR A 21 -1.36 -0.49 9.70
N ASP A 22 -2.52 -1.14 9.75
CA ASP A 22 -3.18 -1.51 11.00
C ASP A 22 -2.31 -2.49 11.82
N GLU A 23 -1.77 -3.52 11.17
CA GLU A 23 -0.86 -4.49 11.80
C GLU A 23 0.42 -3.80 12.31
N PHE A 24 1.03 -2.93 11.50
CA PHE A 24 2.25 -2.22 11.89
C PHE A 24 2.00 -1.26 13.07
N ILE A 25 0.93 -0.44 13.01
CA ILE A 25 0.56 0.50 14.08
C ILE A 25 0.29 -0.25 15.38
N ALA A 26 -0.47 -1.36 15.33
CA ALA A 26 -0.75 -2.16 16.51
C ALA A 26 0.53 -2.68 17.18
N LYS A 27 1.50 -3.17 16.38
CA LYS A 27 2.79 -3.65 16.90
C LYS A 27 3.68 -2.52 17.40
N CYS A 28 3.68 -1.35 16.75
CA CYS A 28 4.35 -0.15 17.27
C CYS A 28 3.80 0.29 18.62
N HIS A 29 2.48 0.24 18.81
CA HIS A 29 1.87 0.55 20.10
C HIS A 29 2.28 -0.44 21.19
N LEU A 30 2.25 -1.75 20.90
CA LEU A 30 2.70 -2.77 21.85
C LEU A 30 4.17 -2.58 22.23
N TYR A 31 5.04 -2.31 21.26
CA TYR A 31 6.45 -1.99 21.51
C TYR A 31 6.62 -0.75 22.38
N SER A 32 5.88 0.32 22.11
CA SER A 32 5.97 1.58 22.87
C SER A 32 5.50 1.42 24.32
N LEU A 33 4.54 0.52 24.58
CA LEU A 33 3.98 0.29 25.90
C LEU A 33 4.79 -0.71 26.73
N LEU A 34 5.28 -1.78 26.10
CA LEU A 34 5.81 -2.95 26.79
C LEU A 34 7.31 -3.16 26.58
N GLY A 35 7.89 -2.59 25.52
CA GLY A 35 9.26 -2.90 25.07
C GLY A 35 9.40 -4.31 24.48
N GLU A 36 10.63 -4.69 24.12
CA GLU A 36 10.91 -6.04 23.62
C GLU A 36 10.79 -7.09 24.73
N GLY A 37 10.25 -8.26 24.39
CA GLY A 37 10.10 -9.39 25.30
C GLY A 37 8.80 -10.15 25.12
N GLU A 38 8.59 -11.12 26.01
CA GLU A 38 7.32 -11.83 26.16
C GLU A 38 6.52 -11.20 27.28
N HIS A 39 5.26 -10.88 27.00
CA HIS A 39 4.34 -10.23 27.93
C HIS A 39 3.06 -11.04 28.04
N ILE A 40 2.38 -10.97 29.18
CA ILE A 40 1.08 -11.61 29.36
C ILE A 40 0.01 -10.52 29.36
N LEU A 41 -0.91 -10.57 28.40
CA LEU A 41 -2.06 -9.67 28.29
C LEU A 41 -3.33 -10.52 28.24
N ASN A 42 -4.26 -10.31 29.19
CA ASN A 42 -5.51 -11.07 29.27
C ASN A 42 -5.32 -12.60 29.19
N ASP A 43 -4.31 -13.11 29.92
CA ASP A 43 -3.91 -14.53 29.92
C ASP A 43 -3.35 -15.08 28.59
N GLU A 44 -3.08 -14.22 27.60
CA GLU A 44 -2.41 -14.57 26.36
C GLU A 44 -0.95 -14.06 26.34
N THR A 45 -0.04 -14.93 25.88
CA THR A 45 1.37 -14.56 25.68
C THR A 45 1.51 -13.75 24.39
N VAL A 46 2.00 -12.53 24.51
CA VAL A 46 2.29 -11.63 23.40
C VAL A 46 3.79 -11.40 23.32
N THR A 47 4.39 -11.83 22.20
CA THR A 47 5.80 -11.57 21.90
C THR A 47 5.94 -10.26 21.14
N VAL A 48 6.79 -9.38 21.64
CA VAL A 48 7.18 -8.13 20.99
C VAL A 48 8.68 -8.20 20.70
N ASN A 49 9.06 -8.13 19.43
CA ASN A 49 10.46 -8.10 19.04
C ASN A 49 10.68 -7.10 17.89
N MET A 50 11.87 -6.49 17.86
CA MET A 50 12.19 -5.46 16.87
C MET A 50 12.25 -6.00 15.44
N HIS A 51 12.74 -7.23 15.25
CA HIS A 51 12.84 -7.87 13.94
C HIS A 51 11.47 -7.91 13.23
N GLU A 52 10.41 -8.28 13.93
CA GLU A 52 9.05 -8.34 13.39
C GLU A 52 8.46 -6.96 13.09
N LEU A 53 8.74 -5.96 13.93
CA LEU A 53 8.36 -4.57 13.65
C LEU A 53 9.05 -4.05 12.39
N LYS A 54 10.35 -4.30 12.24
CA LYS A 54 11.13 -3.98 11.03
C LYS A 54 10.57 -4.67 9.79
N ARG A 55 10.21 -5.95 9.90
CA ARG A 55 9.57 -6.73 8.84
C ARG A 55 8.22 -6.13 8.43
N LEU A 56 7.36 -5.79 9.38
CA LEU A 56 6.07 -5.14 9.12
C LEU A 56 6.24 -3.74 8.52
N MET A 57 7.21 -2.97 8.98
CA MET A 57 7.56 -1.68 8.38
C MET A 57 7.91 -1.85 6.90
N TYR A 58 8.78 -2.81 6.57
CA TYR A 58 9.18 -3.09 5.18
C TYR A 58 7.98 -3.44 4.30
N LEU A 59 7.12 -4.36 4.74
CA LEU A 59 5.91 -4.73 3.99
C LEU A 59 4.92 -3.57 3.87
N THR A 60 4.79 -2.74 4.90
CA THR A 60 3.93 -1.55 4.86
C THR A 60 4.42 -0.57 3.80
N VAL A 61 5.72 -0.25 3.77
CA VAL A 61 6.29 0.63 2.75
C VAL A 61 6.14 0.02 1.34
N ALA A 62 6.27 -1.31 1.20
CA ALA A 62 6.03 -1.99 -0.06
C ALA A 62 4.56 -1.90 -0.51
N SER A 63 3.59 -2.09 0.39
CA SER A 63 2.17 -1.92 0.12
C SER A 63 1.83 -0.48 -0.31
N VAL A 64 2.41 0.52 0.36
CA VAL A 64 2.28 1.94 -0.02
C VAL A 64 2.89 2.19 -1.39
N ASN A 65 4.07 1.65 -1.68
CA ASN A 65 4.67 1.78 -3.00
C ASN A 65 3.74 1.24 -4.10
N VAL A 66 3.06 0.11 -3.86
CA VAL A 66 2.06 -0.44 -4.78
C VAL A 66 0.85 0.49 -4.95
N LEU A 67 0.37 1.09 -3.86
CA LEU A 67 -0.72 2.07 -3.93
C LEU A 67 -0.34 3.25 -4.85
N GLU A 68 0.82 3.86 -4.61
CA GLU A 68 1.27 5.04 -5.36
C GLU A 68 1.69 4.71 -6.80
N ALA A 69 2.44 3.63 -7.02
CA ALA A 69 3.03 3.30 -8.32
C ALA A 69 2.09 2.53 -9.25
N VAL A 70 1.04 1.89 -8.73
CA VAL A 70 0.12 1.06 -9.52
C VAL A 70 -1.31 1.58 -9.44
N ARG A 71 -1.91 1.59 -8.24
CA ARG A 71 -3.36 1.83 -8.11
C ARG A 71 -3.76 3.25 -8.52
N PHE A 72 -3.00 4.26 -8.09
CA PHE A 72 -3.23 5.62 -8.54
C PHE A 72 -3.06 5.77 -10.05
N TYR A 73 -2.06 5.13 -10.65
CA TYR A 73 -1.83 5.21 -12.10
C TYR A 73 -2.94 4.53 -12.91
N VAL A 74 -3.54 3.44 -12.41
CA VAL A 74 -4.74 2.84 -13.02
C VAL A 74 -5.92 3.82 -12.97
N SER A 75 -6.12 4.51 -11.84
CA SER A 75 -7.14 5.55 -11.69
C SER A 75 -6.89 6.76 -12.62
N PHE A 76 -5.64 7.18 -12.78
CA PHE A 76 -5.24 8.27 -13.68
C PHE A 76 -5.54 7.93 -15.14
N ALA A 77 -5.25 6.70 -15.56
CA ALA A 77 -5.57 6.25 -16.92
C ALA A 77 -7.07 6.39 -17.23
N CYS A 78 -7.94 5.99 -16.28
CA CYS A 78 -9.39 6.16 -16.42
C CYS A 78 -9.79 7.64 -16.50
N SER A 79 -9.20 8.49 -15.64
CA SER A 79 -9.50 9.93 -15.60
C SER A 79 -9.07 10.66 -16.88
N PHE A 80 -7.89 10.36 -17.41
CA PHE A 80 -7.39 10.99 -18.63
C PHE A 80 -8.07 10.47 -19.89
N ALA A 81 -8.62 9.26 -19.90
CA ALA A 81 -9.42 8.76 -21.03
C ALA A 81 -10.64 9.65 -21.33
N PHE A 82 -11.29 10.23 -20.30
CA PHE A 82 -12.34 11.23 -20.50
C PHE A 82 -11.80 12.55 -21.05
N ALA A 83 -10.63 12.97 -20.57
CA ALA A 83 -9.98 14.22 -20.99
C ALA A 83 -9.61 14.20 -22.48
N GLU A 84 -9.14 13.06 -22.99
CA GLU A 84 -8.85 12.86 -24.43
C GLU A 84 -10.08 13.05 -25.32
N ARG A 85 -11.29 12.94 -24.75
CA ARG A 85 -12.56 13.19 -25.43
C ARG A 85 -13.11 14.59 -25.18
N ALA A 86 -12.31 15.48 -24.59
CA ALA A 86 -12.70 16.83 -24.16
C ALA A 86 -13.87 16.84 -23.15
N ILE A 87 -13.97 15.81 -22.31
CA ILE A 87 -14.98 15.69 -21.24
C ILE A 87 -14.25 15.67 -19.89
N MET A 88 -14.87 16.23 -18.83
CA MET A 88 -14.29 16.32 -17.48
C MET A 88 -12.94 17.05 -17.40
N GLU A 89 -12.69 18.04 -18.27
CA GLU A 89 -11.39 18.74 -18.34
C GLU A 89 -10.97 19.41 -17.02
N GLY A 90 -11.93 19.90 -16.23
CA GLY A 90 -11.67 20.44 -14.89
C GLY A 90 -11.09 19.39 -13.95
N ASN A 91 -11.71 18.20 -13.91
CA ASN A 91 -11.19 17.05 -13.15
C ASN A 91 -9.80 16.64 -13.67
N ALA A 92 -9.61 16.57 -14.99
CA ALA A 92 -8.33 16.22 -15.59
C ALA A 92 -7.19 17.17 -15.18
N LYS A 93 -7.46 18.48 -15.07
CA LYS A 93 -6.48 19.47 -14.58
C LYS A 93 -6.09 19.21 -13.12
N VAL A 94 -7.04 18.82 -12.27
CA VAL A 94 -6.76 18.45 -10.87
C VAL A 94 -5.96 17.15 -10.80
N ILE A 95 -6.39 16.10 -11.52
CA ILE A 95 -5.71 14.81 -11.57
C ILE A 95 -4.28 14.96 -12.09
N LYS A 96 -4.02 15.87 -13.04
CA LYS A 96 -2.67 16.16 -13.52
C LYS A 96 -1.75 16.69 -12.41
N LEU A 97 -2.26 17.51 -11.50
CA LEU A 97 -1.48 18.00 -10.35
C LEU A 97 -1.25 16.87 -9.34
N ILE A 98 -2.28 16.06 -9.04
CA ILE A 98 -2.16 14.90 -8.16
C ILE A 98 -1.12 13.91 -8.70
N ALA A 99 -1.19 13.54 -9.99
CA ALA A 99 -0.25 12.62 -10.61
C ALA A 99 1.22 13.13 -10.61
N ARG A 100 1.42 14.45 -10.65
CA ARG A 100 2.75 15.05 -10.49
C ARG A 100 3.28 14.83 -9.09
N ASP A 101 2.42 14.95 -8.09
CA ASP A 101 2.80 14.79 -6.70
C ASP A 101 2.99 13.28 -6.36
N GLU A 102 2.17 12.37 -6.92
CA GLU A 102 2.37 10.93 -6.76
C GLU A 102 3.68 10.41 -7.36
N ALA A 103 4.20 11.07 -8.40
CA ALA A 103 5.53 10.76 -8.92
C ALA A 103 6.64 10.98 -7.87
N LEU A 104 6.45 11.92 -6.94
CA LEU A 104 7.37 12.16 -5.83
C LEU A 104 7.16 11.13 -4.71
N HIS A 105 5.92 10.80 -4.38
CA HIS A 105 5.59 9.81 -3.35
C HIS A 105 6.10 8.41 -3.71
N LEU A 106 5.91 7.98 -4.96
CA LEU A 106 6.43 6.71 -5.45
C LEU A 106 7.96 6.69 -5.44
N ALA A 107 8.62 7.79 -5.82
CA ALA A 107 10.08 7.88 -5.84
C ALA A 107 10.64 7.81 -4.41
N GLY A 108 9.97 8.46 -3.45
CA GLY A 108 10.32 8.39 -2.03
C GLY A 108 10.26 6.97 -1.48
N THR A 109 9.15 6.27 -1.71
CA THR A 109 9.00 4.89 -1.23
C THR A 109 9.94 3.91 -1.94
N GLN A 110 10.22 4.08 -3.23
CA GLN A 110 11.24 3.31 -3.94
C GLN A 110 12.63 3.52 -3.32
N HIS A 111 12.98 4.76 -2.99
CA HIS A 111 14.27 5.06 -2.36
C HIS A 111 14.38 4.41 -0.98
N MET A 112 13.33 4.50 -0.16
CA MET A 112 13.28 3.84 1.15
C MET A 112 13.49 2.33 1.05
N LEU A 113 12.75 1.64 0.16
CA LEU A 113 12.89 0.19 -0.04
C LEU A 113 14.30 -0.19 -0.48
N ASN A 114 14.87 0.57 -1.42
CA ASN A 114 16.22 0.32 -1.92
C ASN A 114 17.28 0.52 -0.82
N LEU A 115 17.19 1.57 -0.01
CA LEU A 115 18.10 1.81 1.11
C LEU A 115 18.02 0.69 2.15
N MET A 116 16.80 0.29 2.53
CA MET A 116 16.56 -0.82 3.45
C MET A 116 17.17 -2.14 2.93
N ALA A 117 16.99 -2.44 1.64
CA ALA A 117 17.53 -3.66 1.02
C ALA A 117 19.06 -3.65 0.85
N GLN A 118 19.68 -2.46 0.73
CA GLN A 118 21.14 -2.34 0.63
C GLN A 118 21.85 -2.60 1.97
N GLY A 119 21.18 -2.37 3.10
CA GLY A 119 21.71 -2.66 4.43
C GLY A 119 22.87 -1.77 4.89
N GLN A 120 23.15 -0.66 4.19
CA GLN A 120 24.18 0.30 4.61
C GLN A 120 23.78 1.02 5.91
N ASP A 121 22.48 1.27 6.08
CA ASP A 121 21.91 1.89 7.29
C ASP A 121 21.63 0.84 8.37
N ASP A 122 20.97 -0.27 8.00
CA ASP A 122 20.63 -1.37 8.89
C ASP A 122 20.84 -2.75 8.20
N PRO A 123 21.89 -3.51 8.56
CA PRO A 123 22.15 -4.82 7.99
C PRO A 123 21.03 -5.84 8.23
N GLU A 124 20.26 -5.71 9.32
CA GLU A 124 19.11 -6.58 9.60
C GLU A 124 17.99 -6.33 8.58
N MET A 125 17.79 -5.07 8.19
CA MET A 125 16.80 -4.73 7.16
C MET A 125 17.12 -5.34 5.79
N ALA A 126 18.40 -5.51 5.44
CA ALA A 126 18.76 -6.21 4.21
C ALA A 126 18.37 -7.69 4.26
N ALA A 127 18.58 -8.36 5.39
CA ALA A 127 18.15 -9.75 5.58
C ALA A 127 16.63 -9.88 5.56
N ILE A 128 15.93 -8.94 6.21
CA ILE A 128 14.46 -8.84 6.19
C ILE A 128 13.97 -8.65 4.74
N ALA A 129 14.55 -7.70 4.00
CA ALA A 129 14.16 -7.42 2.62
C ALA A 129 14.29 -8.66 1.72
N GLU A 130 15.39 -9.42 1.86
CA GLU A 130 15.56 -10.67 1.11
C GLU A 130 14.54 -11.73 1.54
N SER A 131 14.31 -11.92 2.84
CA SER A 131 13.31 -12.88 3.33
C SER A 131 11.86 -12.54 2.92
N CYS A 132 11.54 -11.26 2.78
CA CYS A 132 10.22 -10.76 2.40
C CYS A 132 9.97 -10.73 0.89
N LYS A 133 10.96 -11.10 0.06
CA LYS A 133 10.91 -10.90 -1.40
C LYS A 133 9.70 -11.54 -2.08
N GLU A 134 9.38 -12.79 -1.76
CA GLU A 134 8.21 -13.47 -2.32
C GLU A 134 6.91 -12.88 -1.77
N GLU A 135 6.88 -12.42 -0.52
CA GLU A 135 5.71 -11.76 0.05
C GLU A 135 5.43 -10.41 -0.63
N VAL A 136 6.46 -9.58 -0.82
CA VAL A 136 6.36 -8.32 -1.57
C VAL A 136 5.90 -8.58 -3.00
N LYS A 137 6.47 -9.56 -3.68
CA LYS A 137 6.03 -9.95 -5.03
C LYS A 137 4.55 -10.35 -5.04
N ASN A 138 4.10 -11.10 -4.04
CA ASN A 138 2.69 -11.47 -3.91
C ASN A 138 1.80 -10.25 -3.67
N ILE A 139 2.23 -9.26 -2.88
CA ILE A 139 1.50 -7.99 -2.70
C ILE A 139 1.30 -7.28 -4.04
N PHE A 140 2.36 -7.17 -4.86
CA PHE A 140 2.27 -6.58 -6.20
C PHE A 140 1.32 -7.35 -7.11
N MET A 141 1.43 -8.69 -7.13
CA MET A 141 0.59 -9.55 -7.98
C MET A 141 -0.89 -9.48 -7.57
N GLN A 142 -1.18 -9.48 -6.27
CA GLN A 142 -2.54 -9.35 -5.76
C GLN A 142 -3.15 -7.99 -6.09
N ALA A 143 -2.39 -6.90 -5.93
CA ALA A 143 -2.85 -5.58 -6.31
C ALA A 143 -3.15 -5.49 -7.80
N ALA A 144 -2.26 -6.01 -8.65
CA ALA A 144 -2.48 -6.04 -10.09
C ALA A 144 -3.74 -6.83 -10.48
N GLU A 145 -4.01 -7.95 -9.80
CA GLU A 145 -5.23 -8.73 -10.05
C GLU A 145 -6.49 -7.99 -9.58
N GLN A 146 -6.46 -7.39 -8.40
CA GLN A 146 -7.57 -6.56 -7.90
C GLN A 146 -7.89 -5.37 -8.82
N GLU A 147 -6.89 -4.74 -9.43
CA GLU A 147 -7.14 -3.65 -10.40
C GLU A 147 -7.79 -4.17 -11.70
N LYS A 148 -7.55 -5.42 -12.11
CA LYS A 148 -8.27 -6.05 -13.24
C LYS A 148 -9.70 -6.41 -12.87
N GLU A 149 -9.92 -6.94 -11.66
CA GLU A 149 -11.27 -7.17 -11.13
C GLU A 149 -12.05 -5.86 -11.07
N TRP A 150 -11.41 -4.79 -10.58
CA TRP A 150 -11.98 -3.45 -10.57
C TRP A 150 -12.35 -2.96 -11.97
N ALA A 151 -11.50 -3.17 -12.98
CA ALA A 151 -11.84 -2.84 -14.35
C ALA A 151 -13.11 -3.58 -14.83
N SER A 152 -13.29 -4.83 -14.41
CA SER A 152 -14.49 -5.61 -14.74
C SER A 152 -15.76 -5.00 -14.13
N TYR A 153 -15.68 -4.53 -12.88
CA TYR A 153 -16.77 -3.78 -12.25
C TYR A 153 -17.00 -2.42 -12.93
N LEU A 154 -15.93 -1.70 -13.24
CA LEU A 154 -15.98 -0.37 -13.84
C LEU A 154 -16.66 -0.37 -15.21
N PHE A 155 -16.47 -1.42 -16.00
CA PHE A 155 -17.03 -1.56 -17.36
C PHE A 155 -18.19 -2.56 -17.46
N LYS A 156 -18.80 -2.94 -16.34
CA LYS A 156 -19.88 -3.95 -16.30
C LYS A 156 -21.11 -3.58 -17.16
N ASP A 157 -21.36 -2.29 -17.36
CA ASP A 157 -22.49 -1.76 -18.11
C ASP A 157 -22.09 -1.23 -19.51
N GLY A 158 -20.85 -1.49 -19.94
CA GLY A 158 -20.29 -1.06 -21.22
C GLY A 158 -18.96 -0.31 -21.07
N SER A 159 -18.10 -0.41 -22.08
CA SER A 159 -16.86 0.36 -22.15
C SER A 159 -17.11 1.78 -22.64
N MET A 160 -16.19 2.69 -22.29
CA MET A 160 -16.16 4.09 -22.78
C MET A 160 -16.11 4.19 -24.31
#